data_AF-A0AAD8IT74-F1
#
_entry.id   AF-A0AAD8IT74-F1
#
_cell.length_a   1.000
_cell.length_b   1.000
_cell.length_c   1.000
_cell.angle_alpha   90.00
_cell.angle_beta   90.00
_cell.angle_gamma   90.00
#
_symmetry.space_group_name_H-M   'P 1'
#
loop_
_entity.id
_entity.type
_entity.pdbx_description
1 polymer ?
#
loop_
_entity_poly.entity_id
_entity_poly.type
_entity_poly.pdbx_seq_one_letter_code
_entity_poly.pdbx_strand_id
1 'polypeptide(L)'
;MVMPLAHGYRTMFPPSNFSPSEWSKDCRRSFSVEPQPHWITTYYGGQDIKLVPKKFAGNIIFTNGLRDPFSRDVIGAVRVTKASRRLRLAADNCSRDGKEECFQMVVGPQES
;
A
#
# COMPACT_ATOMS: atom_id res chain seq x y z
N MET A 1 6.14 -11.38 3.32
CA MET A 1 5.33 -10.17 3.63
C MET A 1 4.31 -10.59 4.67
N VAL A 2 3.99 -9.71 5.61
CA VAL A 2 2.97 -9.95 6.64
C VAL A 2 1.97 -8.81 6.58
N MET A 3 0.69 -9.13 6.53
CA MET A 3 -0.40 -8.18 6.71
C MET A 3 -1.06 -8.53 8.05
N PRO A 4 -0.66 -7.86 9.14
CA PRO A 4 -1.13 -8.22 10.46
C PRO A 4 -2.59 -7.82 10.65
N LEU A 5 -3.43 -8.77 11.05
CA LEU A 5 -4.78 -8.49 11.51
C LEU A 5 -4.74 -8.29 13.02
N ALA A 6 -4.76 -7.04 13.45
CA ALA A 6 -4.91 -6.66 14.85
C ALA A 6 -6.30 -6.07 15.08
N HIS A 7 -6.97 -6.51 16.14
CA HIS A 7 -8.33 -6.07 16.46
C HIS A 7 -8.32 -5.35 17.80
N GLY A 8 -8.85 -4.13 17.84
CA GLY A 8 -9.08 -3.39 19.08
C GLY A 8 -10.55 -3.41 19.51
N TYR A 9 -10.86 -2.68 20.58
CA TYR A 9 -12.21 -2.58 21.15
C TYR A 9 -13.28 -1.94 20.25
N ARG A 10 -12.87 -1.40 19.09
CA ARG A 10 -13.77 -0.78 18.10
C ARG A 10 -14.20 -1.75 16.99
N THR A 11 -13.90 -3.03 17.15
CA THR A 11 -14.27 -4.10 16.21
C THR A 11 -15.25 -5.07 16.86
N MET A 12 -15.97 -5.86 16.07
CA MET A 12 -16.85 -6.92 16.61
C MET A 12 -16.08 -8.17 17.08
N PHE A 13 -14.76 -8.18 16.92
CA PHE A 13 -13.91 -9.29 17.31
C PHE A 13 -13.29 -9.04 18.69
N PRO A 14 -13.03 -10.10 19.47
CA PRO A 14 -12.27 -9.96 20.71
C PRO A 14 -10.90 -9.33 20.43
N PRO A 15 -10.39 -8.50 21.37
CA PRO A 15 -9.14 -7.79 21.17
C PRO A 15 -7.99 -8.78 20.98
N SER A 16 -7.24 -8.60 19.89
CA SER A 16 -6.05 -9.39 19.58
C SER A 16 -4.97 -8.48 19.05
N ASN A 17 -3.82 -8.48 19.72
CA ASN A 17 -2.68 -7.68 19.36
C ASN A 17 -1.71 -8.52 18.53
N PHE A 18 -1.24 -7.98 17.41
CA PHE A 18 -0.18 -8.60 16.64
C PHE A 18 1.19 -8.29 17.26
N SER A 19 1.94 -9.32 17.64
CA SER A 19 3.32 -9.22 18.13
C SER A 19 4.31 -9.69 17.06
N PRO A 20 5.13 -8.80 16.48
CA PRO A 20 6.13 -9.19 15.48
C PRO A 20 7.15 -10.22 16.02
N SER A 21 7.46 -10.14 17.32
CA SER A 21 8.40 -11.05 17.97
C SER A 21 7.87 -12.47 18.13
N GLU A 22 6.58 -12.61 18.44
CA GLU A 22 5.91 -13.91 18.58
C GLU A 22 5.75 -14.56 17.21
N TRP A 23 5.30 -13.78 16.23
CA TRP A 23 5.21 -14.21 14.84
C TRP A 23 6.57 -14.68 14.28
N SER A 24 7.66 -13.97 14.58
CA SER A 24 9.00 -14.38 14.13
C SER A 24 9.45 -15.70 14.76
N LYS A 25 9.16 -15.92 16.05
CA LYS A 25 9.43 -17.21 16.72
C LYS A 25 8.63 -18.35 16.11
N ASP A 26 7.36 -18.12 15.79
CA ASP A 26 6.51 -19.10 15.13
C ASP A 26 7.00 -19.42 13.71
N CYS A 27 7.43 -18.42 12.94
CA CYS A 27 8.06 -18.64 11.63
C CYS A 27 9.32 -19.50 11.74
N ARG A 28 10.18 -19.20 12.71
CA ARG A 28 11.38 -20.01 12.95
C ARG A 28 11.02 -21.43 13.39
N ARG A 29 10.00 -21.63 14.22
CA ARG A 29 9.58 -22.96 14.67
C ARG A 29 8.99 -23.79 13.54
N SER A 30 8.13 -23.20 12.71
CA SER A 30 7.39 -23.92 11.67
C SER A 30 8.18 -24.11 10.39
N PHE A 31 9.03 -23.14 10.03
CA PHE A 31 9.70 -23.10 8.74
C PHE A 31 11.23 -23.00 8.85
N SER A 32 11.79 -22.89 10.06
CA SER A 32 13.24 -22.72 10.29
C SER A 32 13.85 -21.52 9.55
N VAL A 33 13.04 -20.50 9.26
CA VAL A 33 13.49 -19.26 8.63
C VAL A 33 13.27 -18.06 9.56
N GLU A 34 14.19 -17.09 9.50
CA GLU A 34 14.03 -15.81 10.18
C GLU A 34 13.44 -14.80 9.18
N PRO A 35 12.30 -14.17 9.51
CA PRO A 35 11.66 -13.25 8.59
C PRO A 35 12.45 -11.94 8.45
N GLN A 36 12.51 -11.40 7.22
CA GLN A 36 13.15 -10.11 6.94
C GLN A 36 12.11 -8.99 6.81
N PRO A 37 11.87 -8.18 7.86
CA PRO A 37 10.79 -7.18 7.85
C PRO A 37 11.03 -6.04 6.86
N HIS A 38 12.29 -5.63 6.67
CA HIS A 38 12.64 -4.45 5.86
C HIS A 38 12.96 -4.75 4.40
N TRP A 39 13.00 -6.03 3.97
CA TRP A 39 13.36 -6.38 2.60
C TRP A 39 12.42 -5.70 1.58
N ILE A 40 11.11 -5.78 1.84
CA ILE A 40 10.08 -5.28 0.92
C ILE A 40 10.09 -3.74 0.85
N THR A 41 10.26 -3.07 1.99
CA THR A 41 10.29 -1.60 2.07
C THR A 41 11.58 -1.03 1.51
N THR A 42 12.70 -1.74 1.67
CA THR A 42 13.99 -1.35 1.07
C THR A 42 13.97 -1.52 -0.44
N TYR A 43 13.40 -2.62 -0.94
CA TYR A 43 13.39 -2.91 -2.37
C TYR A 43 12.36 -2.08 -3.14
N TYR A 44 11.13 -1.94 -2.62
CA TYR A 44 10.03 -1.26 -3.30
C TYR A 44 9.75 0.17 -2.81
N GLY A 45 10.46 0.64 -1.79
CA GLY A 45 10.41 2.03 -1.33
C GLY A 45 9.34 2.34 -0.29
N GLY A 46 8.44 1.41 0.05
CA GLY A 46 7.45 1.60 1.12
C GLY A 46 6.65 2.91 0.97
N GLN A 47 6.79 3.82 1.93
CA GLN A 47 6.15 5.16 1.91
C GLN A 47 6.79 6.12 0.89
N ASP A 48 8.06 5.93 0.57
CA ASP A 48 8.79 6.68 -0.46
C ASP A 48 8.64 6.05 -1.85
N ILE A 49 7.43 5.55 -2.14
CA ILE A 49 7.04 4.99 -3.45
C ILE A 49 7.13 6.03 -4.57
N LYS A 50 7.37 7.30 -4.27
CA LYS A 50 7.68 8.33 -5.27
C LYS A 50 9.10 8.21 -5.84
N LEU A 51 10.01 7.46 -5.24
CA LEU A 51 11.42 7.41 -5.65
C LEU A 51 11.78 6.12 -6.39
N VAL A 52 11.26 4.98 -5.93
CA VAL A 52 11.64 3.66 -6.45
C VAL A 52 11.04 3.35 -7.83
N PRO A 53 9.72 3.50 -8.07
CA PRO A 53 9.12 3.25 -9.38
C PRO A 53 9.62 4.23 -10.43
N LYS A 54 10.11 5.44 -10.09
CA LYS A 54 10.60 6.39 -11.12
C LYS A 54 11.64 5.81 -12.05
N LYS A 55 12.40 4.83 -11.58
CA LYS A 55 13.47 4.19 -12.34
C LYS A 55 12.98 3.02 -13.20
N PHE A 56 11.80 2.45 -12.93
CA PHE A 56 11.34 1.18 -13.54
C PHE A 56 9.87 1.13 -13.96
N ALA A 57 9.02 2.05 -13.53
CA ALA A 57 7.58 2.08 -13.80
C ALA A 57 7.01 3.52 -13.86
N GLY A 58 6.18 3.79 -14.86
CA GLY A 58 5.49 5.07 -15.03
C GLY A 58 3.98 4.87 -15.24
N ASN A 59 3.18 5.87 -14.84
CA ASN A 59 1.73 5.95 -15.07
C ASN A 59 0.87 4.85 -14.39
N ILE A 60 1.06 4.63 -13.08
CA ILE A 60 0.27 3.66 -12.31
C ILE A 60 -0.92 4.35 -11.64
N ILE A 61 -2.10 3.75 -11.77
CA ILE A 61 -3.31 4.10 -11.02
C ILE A 61 -3.54 3.00 -10.00
N PHE A 62 -3.63 3.38 -8.73
CA PHE A 62 -4.02 2.49 -7.66
C PHE A 62 -5.50 2.68 -7.38
N THR A 63 -6.28 1.61 -7.49
CA THR A 63 -7.71 1.60 -7.21
C THR A 63 -7.94 0.68 -6.03
N ASN A 64 -8.74 1.12 -5.06
CA ASN A 64 -9.18 0.24 -3.99
C ASN A 64 -10.66 0.49 -3.68
N GLY A 65 -11.37 -0.52 -3.20
CA GLY A 65 -12.76 -0.39 -2.78
C GLY A 65 -12.88 0.26 -1.40
N LEU A 66 -13.85 1.14 -1.22
CA LEU A 66 -14.16 1.74 0.09
C LEU A 66 -14.62 0.70 1.14
N ARG A 67 -15.04 -0.47 0.68
CA ARG A 67 -15.44 -1.61 1.53
C ARG A 67 -14.35 -2.65 1.68
N ASP A 68 -13.20 -2.48 1.01
CA ASP A 68 -12.05 -3.36 1.24
C ASP A 68 -11.42 -3.02 2.59
N PRO A 69 -11.35 -3.95 3.56
CA PRO A 69 -10.68 -3.71 4.83
C PRO A 69 -9.19 -3.37 4.68
N PHE A 70 -8.54 -3.76 3.57
CA PHE A 70 -7.13 -3.46 3.31
C PHE A 70 -6.91 -2.12 2.57
N SER A 71 -7.97 -1.39 2.23
CA SER A 71 -7.90 -0.08 1.56
C SER A 71 -6.95 0.93 2.22
N ARG A 72 -6.86 0.87 3.55
CA ARG A 72 -6.03 1.79 4.35
C ARG A 72 -4.55 1.46 4.34
N ASP A 73 -4.18 0.19 4.13
CA ASP A 73 -2.80 -0.27 4.23
C ASP A 73 -2.03 -0.16 2.92
N VAL A 74 -2.74 0.01 1.79
CA VAL A 74 -2.14 0.03 0.45
C VAL A 74 -1.52 1.39 0.13
N ILE A 75 -2.16 2.53 0.46
CA ILE A 75 -1.61 3.88 0.21
C ILE A 75 -2.07 4.90 1.25
N GLY A 76 -1.13 5.40 2.06
CA GLY A 76 -1.30 6.67 2.77
C GLY A 76 -1.23 7.83 1.77
N ALA A 77 -2.37 8.45 1.46
CA ALA A 77 -2.58 9.68 0.67
C ALA A 77 -1.36 10.21 -0.12
N VAL A 78 -1.07 9.63 -1.28
CA VAL A 78 -0.10 10.21 -2.23
C VAL A 78 -0.83 11.20 -3.14
N ARG A 79 -0.70 12.50 -2.83
CA ARG A 79 -1.17 13.56 -3.74
C ARG A 79 -0.13 13.75 -4.85
N VAL A 80 -0.55 13.50 -6.09
CA VAL A 80 0.24 13.78 -7.29
C VAL A 80 -0.40 14.91 -8.06
N THR A 81 0.38 15.95 -8.35
CA THR A 81 -0.11 17.20 -8.93
C THR A 81 0.04 17.28 -10.45
N LYS A 82 0.85 16.42 -11.09
CA LYS A 82 1.14 16.53 -12.54
C LYS A 82 0.85 15.22 -13.26
N ALA A 83 -0.34 15.12 -13.86
CA ALA A 83 -0.81 13.94 -14.57
C ALA A 83 -1.21 14.26 -16.02
N SER A 84 -0.92 13.34 -16.96
CA SER A 84 -1.44 13.43 -18.33
C SER A 84 -2.98 13.48 -18.31
N ARG A 85 -3.57 14.27 -19.21
CA ARG A 85 -5.02 14.53 -19.28
C ARG A 85 -5.84 13.22 -19.38
N ARG A 86 -5.31 12.20 -20.08
CA ARG A 86 -5.93 10.87 -20.19
C ARG A 86 -5.97 10.09 -18.86
N LEU A 87 -4.90 10.16 -18.08
CA LEU A 87 -4.83 9.43 -16.81
C LEU A 87 -5.66 10.13 -15.72
N ARG A 88 -5.77 11.47 -15.77
CA ARG A 88 -6.72 12.21 -14.92
C ARG A 88 -8.16 11.79 -15.19
N LEU A 89 -8.54 11.73 -16.47
CA LEU A 89 -9.88 11.27 -16.87
C LEU A 89 -10.16 9.84 -16.39
N ALA A 90 -9.18 8.93 -16.45
CA ALA A 90 -9.34 7.56 -15.95
C ALA A 90 -9.53 7.52 -14.42
N ALA A 91 -8.75 8.30 -13.66
CA ALA A 91 -8.90 8.41 -12.21
C ALA A 91 -10.23 9.07 -11.79
N ASP A 92 -10.65 10.12 -12.50
CA ASP A 92 -11.93 10.79 -12.26
C ASP A 92 -13.11 9.85 -12.54
N ASN A 93 -13.01 9.01 -13.58
CA ASN A 93 -14.06 8.04 -13.91
C ASN A 93 -14.12 6.89 -12.87
N CYS A 94 -12.98 6.48 -12.32
CA CYS A 94 -12.87 5.51 -11.25
C CYS A 94 -13.54 6.01 -9.95
N SER A 95 -13.34 7.29 -9.60
CA SER A 95 -13.92 7.86 -8.37
C SER A 95 -15.44 8.13 -8.45
N ARG A 96 -16.01 8.28 -9.65
CA ARG A 96 -17.42 8.70 -9.85
C ARG A 96 -18.46 7.70 -9.34
N ASP A 97 -18.12 6.42 -9.25
CA ASP A 97 -19.05 5.41 -8.74
C ASP A 97 -19.18 5.42 -7.21
N GLY A 98 -18.38 6.23 -6.49
CA GLY A 98 -18.48 6.42 -5.04
C GLY A 98 -18.25 5.13 -4.22
N LYS A 99 -17.75 4.07 -4.86
CA LYS A 99 -17.45 2.76 -4.27
C LYS A 99 -15.95 2.50 -4.18
N GLU A 100 -15.13 3.31 -4.85
CA GLU A 100 -13.69 3.12 -4.97
C GLU A 100 -12.93 4.41 -4.59
N GLU A 101 -11.82 4.25 -3.88
CA GLU A 101 -10.79 5.27 -3.72
C GLU A 101 -9.72 5.06 -4.79
N CYS A 102 -9.47 6.09 -5.59
CA CYS A 102 -8.53 6.01 -6.69
C CYS A 102 -7.39 7.01 -6.43
N PHE A 103 -6.17 6.48 -6.31
CA PHE A 103 -4.95 7.25 -6.13
C PHE A 103 -4.10 7.17 -7.39
N GLN A 104 -3.83 8.34 -7.98
CA GLN A 104 -3.00 8.40 -9.16
C GLN A 104 -1.58 8.76 -8.79
N MET A 105 -0.60 7.92 -9.18
CA MET A 105 0.81 8.29 -9.12
C MET A 105 1.35 8.60 -10.51
N VAL A 106 1.71 9.86 -10.75
CA VAL A 106 2.40 10.28 -11.97
C VAL A 106 3.80 10.72 -11.64
N VAL A 107 4.72 9.95 -12.19
CA VAL A 107 6.13 10.27 -12.25
C VAL A 107 6.37 10.98 -13.57
N GLY A 108 6.59 12.30 -13.51
CA GLY A 108 7.12 13.03 -14.67
C GLY A 108 8.64 12.83 -14.79
N PRO A 109 9.21 13.02 -15.99
CA PRO A 109 10.67 13.12 -16.14
C PRO A 109 11.16 14.24 -15.22
N GLN A 110 12.32 14.04 -14.58
CA GLN A 110 13.01 15.16 -13.95
C GLN A 110 13.36 16.15 -15.06
N GLU A 111 12.86 17.38 -14.98
CA GLU A 111 13.65 18.50 -15.52
C GLU A 111 14.88 18.62 -14.62
N SER A 112 16.03 18.52 -15.28
CA SER A 112 17.40 18.61 -14.76
C SER A 112 17.68 19.89 -14.00
#